data_AF-A0A0A2WNB8-F1
#
_entry.id   AF-A0A0A2WNB8-F1
#
_cell.length_a   1.000
_cell.length_b   1.000
_cell.length_c   1.000
_cell.angle_alpha   90.00
_cell.angle_beta   90.00
_cell.angle_gamma   90.00
#
_symmetry.space_group_name_H-M   'P 1'
#
loop_
_entity.id
_entity.type
_entity.pdbx_description
1 polymer ?
#
loop_
_entity_poly.entity_id
_entity_poly.type
_entity_poly.pdbx_seq_one_letter_code
_entity_poly.pdbx_strand_id
1 'polypeptide(L)'
;MPIKFNPFTMKYEFVEKDHELVWNEFEAKYEFGYHRDISYSPFTLRYSKKGKKLVDKFNPFTGRYEQVPEDWDIRQNPFTGEYEFGPKE
;
A
#
# COMPACT_ATOMS: atom_id res chain seq x y z
N MET A 1 -8.05 -8.30 -7.09
CA MET A 1 -7.09 -8.29 -5.95
C MET A 1 -7.87 -8.29 -4.64
N PRO A 2 -7.44 -8.98 -3.57
CA PRO A 2 -8.15 -9.04 -2.29
C PRO A 2 -7.87 -7.84 -1.38
N ILE A 3 -8.80 -7.56 -0.46
CA ILE A 3 -8.53 -6.75 0.72
C ILE A 3 -8.06 -7.70 1.83
N LYS A 4 -6.93 -7.40 2.49
CA LYS A 4 -6.43 -8.19 3.62
C LYS A 4 -6.35 -7.34 4.89
N PHE A 5 -6.63 -7.96 6.03
CA PHE A 5 -6.43 -7.35 7.34
C PHE A 5 -4.97 -7.50 7.77
N ASN A 6 -4.31 -6.39 8.05
CA ASN A 6 -2.97 -6.35 8.62
C ASN A 6 -3.09 -6.30 10.16
N PRO A 7 -2.79 -7.40 10.88
CA PRO A 7 -2.97 -7.45 12.34
C PRO A 7 -1.99 -6.54 13.11
N PHE A 8 -0.91 -6.09 12.47
CA PHE A 8 0.09 -5.23 13.10
C PHE A 8 -0.26 -3.75 13.03
N THR A 9 -0.95 -3.33 11.97
CA THR A 9 -1.44 -1.95 11.83
C THR A 9 -2.92 -1.82 12.20
N MET A 10 -3.61 -2.95 12.39
CA MET A 10 -5.06 -3.05 12.63
C MET A 10 -5.88 -2.40 11.50
N LYS A 11 -5.43 -2.53 10.25
CA LYS A 11 -6.08 -1.93 9.07
C LYS A 11 -6.41 -2.95 8.00
N TYR A 12 -7.46 -2.69 7.24
CA TYR A 12 -7.76 -3.38 5.99
C TYR A 12 -7.08 -2.64 4.85
N GLU A 13 -6.30 -3.35 4.04
CA GLU A 13 -5.54 -2.76 2.94
C GLU A 13 -5.89 -3.47 1.62
N PHE A 14 -5.99 -2.73 0.53
CA PHE A 14 -5.90 -3.32 -0.80
C PHE A 14 -4.50 -3.88 -1.01
N VAL A 15 -4.41 -5.13 -1.49
CA VAL A 15 -3.13 -5.81 -1.71
C VAL A 15 -3.15 -6.63 -2.99
N GLU A 16 -1.97 -6.84 -3.57
CA GLU A 16 -1.83 -7.82 -4.64
C GLU A 16 -2.06 -9.24 -4.11
N LYS A 17 -2.43 -10.16 -5.00
CA LYS A 17 -2.84 -11.51 -4.60
C LYS A 17 -1.71 -12.27 -3.90
N ASP A 18 -0.50 -12.07 -4.38
CA ASP A 18 0.76 -12.65 -3.96
C ASP A 18 1.49 -11.82 -2.89
N HIS A 19 0.96 -10.67 -2.46
CA HIS A 19 1.48 -9.97 -1.29
C HIS A 19 1.33 -10.83 -0.03
N GLU A 20 2.41 -10.94 0.70
CA GLU A 20 2.51 -11.60 2.00
C GLU A 20 2.80 -10.58 3.09
N LEU A 21 2.54 -10.94 4.33
CA LEU A 21 2.87 -10.09 5.48
C LEU A 21 4.38 -10.19 5.73
N VAL A 22 5.10 -9.12 5.45
CA VAL A 22 6.56 -9.09 5.46
C VAL A 22 7.10 -8.00 6.38
N TRP A 23 8.23 -8.27 7.01
CA TRP A 23 8.93 -7.28 7.84
C TRP A 23 9.68 -6.30 6.95
N ASN A 24 9.41 -5.01 7.12
CA ASN A 24 10.20 -3.93 6.53
C ASN A 24 11.24 -3.46 7.54
N GLU A 25 12.50 -3.78 7.27
CA GLU A 25 13.65 -3.46 8.09
C GLU A 25 13.97 -1.96 8.18
N PHE A 26 13.59 -1.17 7.19
CA PHE A 26 13.83 0.28 7.16
C PHE A 26 12.78 1.06 7.94
N GLU A 27 11.55 0.54 7.97
CA GLU A 27 10.41 1.14 8.66
C GLU A 27 10.14 0.52 10.03
N ALA A 28 10.85 -0.57 10.37
CA ALA A 28 10.65 -1.38 11.56
C ALA A 28 9.17 -1.76 11.81
N LYS A 29 8.48 -2.19 10.75
CA LYS A 29 7.06 -2.59 10.82
C LYS A 29 6.73 -3.71 9.83
N TYR A 30 5.64 -4.43 10.09
CA TYR A 30 5.06 -5.35 9.12
C TYR A 30 4.13 -4.62 8.15
N GLU A 31 4.26 -4.94 6.87
CA GLU A 31 3.36 -4.50 5.81
C GLU A 31 3.09 -5.65 4.82
N PHE A 32 2.03 -5.55 4.01
CA PHE A 32 1.82 -6.48 2.92
C PHE A 32 2.71 -6.12 1.73
N GLY A 33 3.49 -7.08 1.22
CA GLY A 33 4.39 -6.88 0.10
C GLY A 33 5.15 -8.15 -0.28
N TYR A 34 6.32 -7.99 -0.92
CA TYR A 34 7.19 -9.08 -1.33
C TYR A 34 8.45 -9.14 -0.45
N HIS A 35 8.90 -10.35 -0.15
CA HIS A 35 10.08 -10.58 0.71
C HIS A 35 11.37 -9.95 0.16
N ARG A 36 11.54 -9.92 -1.16
CA ARG A 36 12.79 -9.49 -1.82
C ARG A 36 12.75 -8.09 -2.41
N ASP A 37 11.60 -7.43 -2.38
CA ASP A 37 11.46 -6.13 -2.99
C ASP A 37 11.50 -5.04 -1.93
N ILE A 38 12.11 -3.92 -2.30
CA ILE A 38 12.07 -2.67 -1.54
C ILE A 38 12.07 -1.53 -2.54
N SER A 39 11.26 -0.52 -2.29
CA SER A 39 11.26 0.74 -3.01
C SER A 39 11.27 1.90 -2.03
N TYR A 40 11.81 3.04 -2.45
CA TYR A 40 11.83 4.27 -1.67
C TYR A 40 11.06 5.35 -2.41
N SER A 41 10.18 6.06 -1.71
CA SER A 41 9.49 7.24 -2.24
C SER A 41 10.11 8.53 -1.71
N PRO A 42 10.51 9.47 -2.58
CA PRO A 42 10.92 10.80 -2.17
C PRO A 42 9.75 11.68 -1.73
N PHE A 43 8.50 11.32 -2.04
CA PHE A 43 7.31 12.08 -1.68
C PHE A 43 6.76 11.70 -0.30
N THR A 44 6.82 10.42 0.05
CA THR A 44 6.41 9.94 1.38
C THR A 44 7.59 9.79 2.34
N LEU A 45 8.83 9.84 1.84
CA LEU A 45 10.08 9.60 2.57
C LEU A 45 10.10 8.23 3.28
N ARG A 46 9.48 7.23 2.65
CA ARG A 46 9.31 5.89 3.23
C ARG A 46 9.84 4.82 2.30
N TYR A 47 10.22 3.71 2.91
CA TYR A 47 10.49 2.48 2.19
C TYR A 47 9.24 1.58 2.18
N SER A 48 8.97 0.89 1.08
CA SER A 48 7.88 -0.09 1.00
C SER A 48 8.33 -1.42 0.41
N LYS A 49 7.85 -2.51 1.00
CA LYS A 49 7.97 -3.89 0.49
C LYS A 49 6.98 -4.21 -0.63
N LYS A 50 6.06 -3.30 -1.00
CA LYS A 50 5.05 -3.50 -2.06
C LYS A 50 5.61 -3.57 -3.49
N GLY A 51 6.93 -3.53 -3.66
CA GLY A 51 7.56 -3.82 -4.95
C GLY A 51 8.21 -2.62 -5.65
N LYS A 52 8.90 -2.91 -6.75
CA LYS A 52 9.49 -1.90 -7.66
C LYS A 52 8.50 -1.29 -8.66
N LYS A 53 7.26 -1.77 -8.70
CA LYS A 53 6.22 -1.32 -9.64
C LYS A 53 5.32 -0.22 -9.08
N LEU A 54 5.66 0.33 -7.90
CA LEU A 54 4.89 1.39 -7.29
C LEU A 54 5.27 2.74 -7.90
N VAL A 55 4.27 3.58 -8.07
CA VAL A 55 4.39 4.99 -8.38
C VAL A 55 3.82 5.81 -7.24
N ASP A 56 4.32 7.02 -7.07
CA ASP A 56 3.76 7.99 -6.14
C ASP A 56 2.53 8.64 -6.76
N LYS A 57 1.35 8.39 -6.18
CA LYS A 57 0.10 9.05 -6.58
C LYS A 57 -0.41 9.93 -5.45
N PHE A 58 -0.90 11.12 -5.81
CA PHE A 58 -1.51 12.04 -4.86
C PHE A 58 -2.97 11.68 -4.63
N ASN A 59 -3.35 11.43 -3.38
CA ASN A 59 -4.73 11.24 -2.97
C ASN A 59 -5.33 12.59 -2.52
N PRO A 60 -6.26 13.20 -3.27
CA PRO A 60 -6.88 14.47 -2.94
C PRO A 60 -7.82 14.41 -1.73
N PHE A 61 -8.31 13.23 -1.34
CA PHE A 61 -9.18 13.07 -0.17
C PHE A 61 -8.39 13.12 1.15
N THR A 62 -7.13 12.67 1.12
CA THR A 62 -6.25 12.68 2.29
C THR A 62 -5.20 13.80 2.25
N GLY A 63 -5.00 14.42 1.09
CA GLY A 63 -4.01 15.47 0.86
C GLY A 63 -2.57 14.95 0.91
N ARG A 64 -2.33 13.68 0.62
CA ARG A 64 -1.03 13.00 0.78
C ARG A 64 -0.68 12.16 -0.44
N TYR A 65 0.61 11.93 -0.65
CA TYR A 65 1.08 10.93 -1.61
C TYR A 65 1.03 9.52 -1.01
N GLU A 66 0.75 8.54 -1.87
CA GLU A 66 0.73 7.12 -1.56
C GLU A 66 1.54 6.36 -2.63
N GLN A 67 2.34 5.37 -2.19
CA GLN A 67 3.02 4.45 -3.09
C GLN A 67 2.10 3.29 -3.45
N VAL A 68 1.62 3.27 -4.69
CA VAL A 68 0.64 2.29 -5.18
C VAL A 68 0.99 1.84 -6.60
N PRO A 69 0.49 0.67 -7.06
CA PRO A 69 0.60 0.30 -8.47
C PRO A 69 0.01 1.36 -9.41
N GLU A 70 0.62 1.49 -10.59
CA GLU A 70 0.25 2.53 -11.56
C GLU A 70 -1.19 2.43 -12.07
N ASP A 71 -1.74 1.21 -12.13
CA ASP A 71 -3.09 0.95 -12.61
C ASP A 71 -4.18 1.17 -11.55
N TRP A 72 -3.83 1.45 -10.29
CA TRP A 72 -4.79 1.69 -9.21
C TRP A 72 -5.46 3.06 -9.32
N ASP A 73 -6.76 3.10 -9.02
CA ASP A 73 -7.57 4.32 -8.95
C ASP A 73 -8.07 4.54 -7.52
N ILE A 74 -8.47 5.77 -7.22
CA ILE A 74 -9.04 6.08 -5.91
C ILE A 74 -10.40 5.40 -5.77
N ARG A 75 -10.58 4.66 -4.68
CA ARG A 75 -11.84 4.04 -4.33
C ARG A 75 -12.06 4.04 -2.83
N GLN A 76 -13.31 3.87 -2.43
CA GLN A 76 -13.64 3.74 -1.01
C GLN A 76 -13.34 2.32 -0.53
N ASN A 77 -12.58 2.21 0.55
CA ASN A 77 -12.41 0.97 1.27
C ASN A 77 -13.71 0.64 2.02
N PRO A 78 -14.36 -0.50 1.75
CA PRO A 78 -15.67 -0.83 2.34
C PRO A 78 -15.62 -1.14 3.84
N PHE A 79 -14.44 -1.38 4.42
CA PHE A 79 -14.29 -1.69 5.84
C PHE A 79 -13.96 -0.46 6.69
N THR A 80 -13.21 0.50 6.14
CA THR A 80 -12.82 1.73 6.85
C THR A 80 -13.66 2.94 6.46
N GLY A 81 -14.26 2.92 5.27
CA GLY A 81 -14.95 4.07 4.67
C GLY A 81 -14.00 5.14 4.10
N GLU A 82 -12.69 4.94 4.23
CA GLU A 82 -11.66 5.87 3.73
C GLU A 82 -11.50 5.75 2.21
N TYR A 83 -11.18 6.87 1.55
CA TYR A 83 -10.79 6.88 0.15
C TYR A 83 -9.29 6.67 0.05
N GLU A 84 -8.89 5.57 -0.58
CA GLU A 84 -7.50 5.18 -0.80
C GLU A 84 -7.34 4.64 -2.22
N PHE A 85 -6.10 4.56 -2.70
CA PHE A 85 -5.86 3.91 -3.98
C PHE A 85 -6.11 2.41 -3.84
N GLY A 86 -6.84 1.86 -4.80
CA GLY A 86 -7.11 0.44 -4.90
C GLY A 86 -7.12 -0.05 -6.34
N PRO A 87 -7.10 -1.36 -6.55
CA PRO A 87 -7.15 -1.98 -7.87
C PRO A 87 -8.41 -1.55 -8.61
N LYS A 88 -8.32 -1.40 -9.93
CA LYS A 88 -9.48 -1.33 -10.82
C LYS A 88 -10.32 -2.61 -10.69
N GLU A 89 -11.64 -2.47 -10.86
CA GLU A 89 -12.56 -3.62 -10.90
C GLU A 89 -12.33 -4.49 -12.13
#